data_AF-A0A535WRS0-F1
#
_entry.id   AF-A0A535WRS0-F1
#
_cell.length_a   1.000
_cell.length_b   1.000
_cell.length_c   1.000
_cell.angle_alpha   90.00
_cell.angle_beta   90.00
_cell.angle_gamma   90.00
#
_symmetry.space_group_name_H-M   'P 1'
#
loop_
_entity.id
_entity.type
_entity.pdbx_description
1 polymer ?
#
loop_
_entity_poly.entity_id
_entity_poly.type
_entity_poly.pdbx_seq_one_letter_code
_entity_poly.pdbx_strand_id
1 'polypeptide(L)'
;MAVSPADGAADLLPLNPGLGSPPNRDAAWRPTSVPAGWEPVSVACLSLHLGLPDLVRRITDCIYEEIPSYQENRIARADLEASVAANTDATLIGVAARREPSAEELEWRFRLGRKRAEQGMPAEDVVKAFHIAHRELWEELVTAAVADPAATDVLLAAATDVWSWTYQLTSAVC
;
A
#
# COMPACT_ATOMS: atom_id res chain seq x y z
N MET A 1 48.65 -14.48 4.95
CA MET A 1 47.74 -13.42 5.41
C MET A 1 46.52 -13.49 4.51
N ALA A 2 45.49 -14.22 4.92
CA ALA A 2 44.26 -14.42 4.16
C ALA A 2 43.14 -13.68 4.89
N VAL A 3 42.53 -12.69 4.23
CA VAL A 3 41.32 -12.03 4.69
C VAL A 3 40.16 -12.98 4.42
N SER A 4 39.54 -13.47 5.49
CA SER A 4 38.25 -14.17 5.44
C SER A 4 37.18 -13.17 5.02
N PRO A 5 36.24 -13.52 4.12
CA PRO A 5 35.08 -12.67 3.90
C PRO A 5 34.28 -12.70 5.21
N ALA A 6 34.09 -11.53 5.81
CA ALA A 6 33.12 -11.39 6.88
C ALA A 6 31.74 -11.65 6.29
N ASP A 7 31.09 -12.72 6.76
CA ASP A 7 29.70 -13.02 6.49
C ASP A 7 28.84 -11.83 6.96
N GLY A 8 28.55 -10.94 6.03
CA GLY A 8 27.81 -9.69 6.23
C GLY A 8 26.31 -9.90 6.34
N ALA A 9 25.87 -10.81 7.22
CA ALA A 9 24.50 -10.78 7.72
C ALA A 9 24.42 -9.65 8.77
N ALA A 10 24.39 -8.40 8.30
CA ALA A 10 24.10 -7.28 9.18
C ALA A 10 22.69 -7.51 9.78
N ASP A 11 22.60 -7.56 11.12
CA ASP A 11 21.35 -7.81 11.85
C ASP A 11 20.20 -6.98 11.25
N LEU A 12 19.26 -7.67 10.61
CA LEU A 12 18.01 -7.08 10.13
C LEU A 12 17.30 -6.43 11.31
N LEU A 13 16.75 -5.24 11.10
CA LEU A 13 15.88 -4.64 12.11
C LEU A 13 14.70 -5.60 12.32
N PRO A 14 14.35 -5.90 13.58
CA PRO A 14 13.30 -6.87 13.87
C PRO A 14 12.00 -6.44 13.20
N LEU A 15 11.22 -7.44 12.75
CA LEU A 15 9.80 -7.27 12.43
C LEU A 15 9.15 -6.43 13.55
N ASN A 16 8.27 -5.50 13.21
CA ASN A 16 7.80 -4.50 14.16
C ASN A 16 6.42 -4.89 14.77
N PRO A 17 6.34 -5.74 15.82
CA PRO A 17 5.06 -6.19 16.38
C PRO A 17 4.22 -5.05 16.97
N GLY A 18 4.85 -3.92 17.31
CA GLY A 18 4.19 -2.78 17.94
C GLY A 18 3.50 -1.78 17.01
N LEU A 19 3.48 -1.98 15.68
CA LEU A 19 2.68 -1.10 14.80
C LEU A 19 1.18 -1.47 14.85
N GLY A 20 0.89 -2.72 15.25
CA GLY A 20 -0.45 -3.31 15.14
C GLY A 20 -0.82 -3.58 13.68
N SER A 21 -1.88 -4.36 13.47
CA SER A 21 -2.53 -4.38 12.15
C SER A 21 -3.24 -3.03 11.92
N PRO A 22 -3.36 -2.55 10.68
CA PRO A 22 -4.31 -1.48 10.38
C PRO A 22 -5.70 -1.91 10.88
N PRO A 23 -6.51 -0.97 11.38
CA PRO A 23 -7.88 -1.28 11.76
C PRO A 23 -8.64 -1.88 10.57
N ASN A 24 -9.50 -2.86 10.85
CA ASN A 24 -10.49 -3.39 9.90
C ASN A 24 -9.99 -4.26 8.71
N ARG A 25 -8.89 -5.02 8.83
CA ARG A 25 -8.43 -5.97 7.78
C ARG A 25 -9.52 -6.96 7.33
N ASP A 26 -10.28 -7.52 8.27
CA ASP A 26 -11.21 -8.62 7.99
C ASP A 26 -12.70 -8.22 7.91
N ALA A 27 -13.07 -7.04 8.45
CA ALA A 27 -14.48 -6.66 8.57
C ALA A 27 -15.02 -5.89 7.35
N ALA A 28 -14.16 -5.50 6.41
CA ALA A 28 -14.50 -4.59 5.33
C ALA A 28 -14.96 -5.22 4.01
N TRP A 29 -14.53 -6.44 3.68
CA TRP A 29 -15.08 -7.19 2.52
C TRP A 29 -16.41 -7.86 2.81
N ARG A 30 -17.05 -7.50 3.93
CA ARG A 30 -18.49 -7.66 4.08
C ARG A 30 -19.19 -6.87 2.97
N PRO A 31 -20.44 -7.17 2.62
CA PRO A 31 -21.19 -6.39 1.64
C PRO A 31 -21.37 -4.97 2.20
N THR A 32 -20.36 -4.13 1.98
CA THR A 32 -20.42 -2.70 2.21
C THR A 32 -21.47 -2.19 1.24
N SER A 33 -22.33 -1.28 1.66
CA SER A 33 -23.36 -0.72 0.78
C SER A 33 -22.66 -0.04 -0.40
N VAL A 34 -22.53 -0.76 -1.51
CA VAL A 34 -21.95 -0.25 -2.74
C VAL A 34 -22.87 0.87 -3.22
N PRO A 35 -22.36 2.11 -3.39
CA PRO A 35 -23.17 3.18 -3.96
C PRO A 35 -23.70 2.76 -5.34
N ALA A 36 -24.95 3.10 -5.64
CA ALA A 36 -25.52 2.78 -6.95
C ALA A 36 -24.68 3.37 -8.09
N GLY A 37 -24.28 2.54 -9.06
CA GLY A 37 -23.40 2.91 -10.17
C GLY A 37 -21.90 2.77 -9.86
N TRP A 38 -21.53 2.32 -8.67
CA TRP A 38 -20.13 2.07 -8.25
C TRP A 38 -19.76 0.59 -8.19
N GLU A 39 -20.69 -0.29 -8.57
CA GLU A 39 -20.53 -1.75 -8.57
C GLU A 39 -19.30 -2.21 -9.35
N PRO A 40 -19.00 -1.69 -10.56
CA PRO A 40 -17.84 -2.14 -11.30
C PRO A 40 -16.50 -1.86 -10.59
N VAL A 41 -16.35 -0.68 -9.98
CA VAL A 41 -15.15 -0.33 -9.21
C VAL A 41 -15.04 -1.19 -7.96
N SER A 42 -16.15 -1.43 -7.27
CA SER A 42 -16.19 -2.29 -6.08
C SER A 42 -15.78 -3.73 -6.40
N VAL A 43 -16.24 -4.27 -7.54
CA VAL A 43 -15.88 -5.61 -8.03
C VAL A 43 -14.40 -5.68 -8.42
N ALA A 44 -13.87 -4.65 -9.08
CA ALA A 44 -12.45 -4.57 -9.41
C ALA A 44 -11.59 -4.56 -8.14
N CYS A 45 -11.93 -3.73 -7.14
CA CYS A 45 -11.24 -3.71 -5.86
C CYS A 45 -11.30 -5.07 -5.15
N LEU A 46 -12.44 -5.77 -5.18
CA LEU A 46 -12.58 -7.10 -4.59
C LEU A 46 -11.65 -8.11 -5.28
N SER A 47 -11.60 -8.07 -6.60
CA SER A 47 -10.75 -8.96 -7.39
C SER A 47 -9.27 -8.76 -7.04
N LEU A 48 -8.83 -7.50 -6.90
CA LEU A 48 -7.47 -7.19 -6.47
C LEU A 48 -7.20 -7.59 -5.02
N HIS A 49 -8.17 -7.45 -4.11
CA HIS A 49 -8.02 -7.93 -2.74
C HIS A 49 -7.85 -9.45 -2.67
N LEU A 50 -8.62 -10.21 -3.45
CA LEU A 50 -8.46 -11.67 -3.53
C LEU A 50 -7.06 -12.06 -4.06
N GLY A 51 -6.47 -11.23 -4.92
CA GLY A 51 -5.09 -11.35 -5.42
C GLY A 51 -4.03 -10.58 -4.61
N LEU A 52 -4.35 -10.09 -3.41
CA LEU A 52 -3.50 -9.16 -2.67
C LEU A 52 -2.07 -9.67 -2.43
N PRO A 53 -1.81 -10.95 -2.09
CA PRO A 53 -0.43 -11.42 -1.86
C PRO A 53 0.49 -11.22 -3.06
N ASP A 54 -0.01 -11.45 -4.27
CA ASP A 54 0.78 -11.27 -5.49
C ASP A 54 0.99 -9.79 -5.82
N LEU A 55 -0.03 -8.95 -5.60
CA LEU A 55 0.08 -7.50 -5.76
C LEU A 55 1.10 -6.90 -4.78
N VAL A 56 1.07 -7.32 -3.52
CA VAL A 56 2.01 -6.87 -2.48
C VAL A 56 3.45 -7.22 -2.85
N ARG A 57 3.67 -8.45 -3.35
CA ARG A 57 4.99 -8.87 -3.81
C ARG A 57 5.50 -7.98 -4.94
N ARG A 58 4.68 -7.74 -5.97
CA ARG A 58 5.03 -6.86 -7.10
C ARG A 58 5.35 -5.44 -6.65
N ILE A 59 4.48 -4.82 -5.85
CA ILE A 59 4.70 -3.47 -5.30
C ILE A 59 6.01 -3.42 -4.52
N THR A 60 6.27 -4.42 -3.69
CA THR A 60 7.49 -4.50 -2.89
C THR A 60 8.71 -4.60 -3.81
N ASP A 61 8.67 -5.44 -4.84
CA ASP A 61 9.74 -5.54 -5.84
C ASP A 61 10.01 -4.19 -6.52
N CYS A 62 8.97 -3.48 -6.97
CA CYS A 62 9.12 -2.14 -7.55
C CYS A 62 9.74 -1.13 -6.57
N ILE A 63 9.34 -1.16 -5.29
CA ILE A 63 9.95 -0.29 -4.26
C ILE A 63 11.44 -0.58 -4.11
N TYR A 64 11.82 -1.86 -4.03
CA TYR A 64 13.23 -2.26 -3.94
C TYR A 64 14.02 -1.88 -5.19
N GLU A 65 13.42 -1.97 -6.38
CA GLU A 65 14.07 -1.62 -7.65
C GLU A 65 14.26 -0.10 -7.82
N GLU A 66 13.28 0.71 -7.41
CA GLU A 66 13.26 2.15 -7.67
C GLU A 66 13.81 3.00 -6.51
N ILE A 67 13.98 2.44 -5.31
CA ILE A 67 14.39 3.17 -4.11
C ILE A 67 15.60 2.49 -3.45
N PRO A 68 16.84 2.92 -3.76
CA PRO A 68 18.06 2.31 -3.22
C PRO A 68 18.10 2.21 -1.70
N SER A 69 17.52 3.19 -0.99
CA SER A 69 17.50 3.18 0.47
C SER A 69 16.72 1.98 1.05
N TYR A 70 15.75 1.39 0.35
CA TYR A 70 15.11 0.16 0.83
C TYR A 70 15.99 -1.09 0.64
N GLN A 71 16.95 -1.06 -0.28
CA GLN A 71 17.97 -2.12 -0.42
C GLN A 71 19.08 -1.98 0.63
N GLU A 72 19.50 -0.74 0.90
CA GLU A 72 20.64 -0.41 1.76
C GLU A 72 20.26 -0.41 3.25
N ASN A 73 19.04 0.01 3.58
CA ASN A 73 18.57 0.01 4.95
C ASN A 73 18.15 -1.39 5.39
N ARG A 74 18.38 -1.69 6.67
CA ARG A 74 18.16 -3.00 7.28
C ARG A 74 16.69 -3.30 7.58
N ILE A 75 15.76 -2.73 6.82
CA ILE A 75 14.34 -3.05 6.94
C ILE A 75 14.16 -4.46 6.41
N ALA A 76 13.67 -5.37 7.25
CA ALA A 76 13.33 -6.71 6.82
C ALA A 76 12.27 -6.64 5.72
N ARG A 77 12.49 -7.32 4.60
CA ARG A 77 11.55 -7.34 3.47
C ARG A 77 10.12 -7.72 3.89
N ALA A 78 9.98 -8.69 4.78
CA ALA A 78 8.69 -9.09 5.33
C ALA A 78 7.98 -7.97 6.13
N ASP A 79 8.73 -7.03 6.73
CA ASP A 79 8.16 -5.85 7.40
C ASP A 79 7.62 -4.83 6.38
N LEU A 80 8.32 -4.67 5.25
CA LEU A 80 7.83 -3.86 4.13
C LEU A 80 6.60 -4.49 3.50
N GLU A 81 6.63 -5.78 3.17
CA GLU A 81 5.48 -6.51 2.60
C GLU A 81 4.25 -6.43 3.51
N ALA A 82 4.42 -6.57 4.83
CA ALA A 82 3.33 -6.40 5.78
C ALA A 82 2.74 -4.98 5.76
N SER A 83 3.60 -3.96 5.66
CA SER A 83 3.18 -2.55 5.57
C SER A 83 2.50 -2.23 4.25
N VAL A 84 2.99 -2.78 3.13
CA VAL A 84 2.40 -2.66 1.80
C VAL A 84 1.03 -3.33 1.78
N ALA A 85 0.93 -4.57 2.25
CA ALA A 85 -0.35 -5.29 2.35
C ALA A 85 -1.40 -4.51 3.14
N ALA A 86 -1.01 -4.00 4.31
CA ALA A 86 -1.86 -3.20 5.17
C ALA A 86 -2.38 -1.93 4.47
N ASN A 87 -1.50 -1.20 3.78
CA ASN A 87 -1.86 0.03 3.07
C ASN A 87 -2.76 -0.23 1.87
N THR A 88 -2.37 -1.17 1.00
CA THR A 88 -3.09 -1.51 -0.22
C THR A 88 -4.49 -2.02 0.10
N ASP A 89 -4.62 -2.88 1.11
CA ASP A 89 -5.92 -3.42 1.52
C ASP A 89 -6.87 -2.32 2.04
N ALA A 90 -6.37 -1.45 2.92
CA ALA A 90 -7.15 -0.32 3.44
C ALA A 90 -7.60 0.65 2.33
N THR A 91 -6.73 0.92 1.36
CA THR A 91 -7.07 1.76 0.19
C THR A 91 -8.11 1.07 -0.69
N LEU A 92 -7.96 -0.23 -0.99
CA LEU A 92 -8.94 -1.00 -1.77
C LEU A 92 -10.33 -0.97 -1.12
N ILE A 93 -10.40 -1.15 0.19
CA ILE A 93 -11.64 -1.05 0.97
C ILE A 93 -12.24 0.36 0.85
N GLY A 94 -11.41 1.38 1.02
CA GLY A 94 -11.81 2.79 0.94
C GLY A 94 -12.43 3.15 -0.39
N VAL A 95 -11.75 2.79 -1.46
CA VAL A 95 -12.18 3.01 -2.85
C VAL A 95 -13.43 2.21 -3.16
N ALA A 96 -13.50 0.92 -2.79
CA ALA A 96 -14.69 0.09 -3.00
C ALA A 96 -15.94 0.68 -2.31
N ALA A 97 -15.78 1.23 -1.10
CA ALA A 97 -16.87 1.86 -0.35
C ALA A 97 -17.12 3.33 -0.74
N ARG A 98 -16.32 3.89 -1.66
CA ARG A 98 -16.31 5.32 -2.02
C ARG A 98 -16.31 6.24 -0.78
N ARG A 99 -15.45 5.91 0.18
CA ARG A 99 -15.27 6.66 1.42
C ARG A 99 -13.88 7.27 1.46
N GLU A 100 -13.71 8.29 2.28
CA GLU A 100 -12.39 8.81 2.62
C GLU A 100 -11.70 7.96 3.70
N PRO A 101 -10.37 8.07 3.86
CA PRO A 101 -9.65 7.49 4.99
C PRO A 101 -10.22 7.99 6.33
N SER A 102 -10.38 7.06 7.28
CA SER A 102 -10.75 7.41 8.65
C SER A 102 -9.57 7.99 9.43
N ALA A 103 -9.85 8.70 10.52
CA ALA A 103 -8.81 9.24 11.41
C ALA A 103 -7.87 8.15 11.96
N GLU A 104 -8.38 6.97 12.28
CA GLU A 104 -7.57 5.84 12.76
C GLU A 104 -6.63 5.29 11.67
N GLU A 105 -7.10 5.24 10.43
CA GLU A 105 -6.31 4.84 9.26
C GLU A 105 -5.20 5.85 8.93
N LEU A 106 -5.46 7.15 9.11
CA LEU A 106 -4.44 8.20 8.95
C LEU A 106 -3.40 8.14 10.07
N GLU A 107 -3.85 8.03 11.31
CA GLU A 107 -2.99 7.94 12.49
C GLU A 107 -2.10 6.67 12.47
N TRP A 108 -2.61 5.53 11.96
CA TRP A 108 -1.77 4.35 11.74
C TRP A 108 -0.63 4.61 10.75
N ARG A 109 -0.88 5.38 9.68
CA ARG A 109 0.14 5.75 8.68
C ARG A 109 1.14 6.76 9.20
N PHE A 110 0.70 7.71 10.00
CA PHE A 110 1.58 8.61 10.74
C PHE A 110 2.55 7.81 11.63
N ARG A 111 2.05 6.82 12.37
CA ARG A 111 2.91 5.92 13.17
C ARG A 111 3.88 5.13 12.31
N LEU A 112 3.47 4.66 11.13
CA LEU A 112 4.37 3.98 10.19
C LEU A 112 5.49 4.90 9.71
N GLY A 113 5.16 6.13 9.30
CA GLY A 113 6.14 7.15 8.89
C GLY A 113 7.16 7.46 9.98
N ARG A 114 6.68 7.72 11.21
CA ARG A 114 7.55 7.91 12.38
C ARG A 114 8.48 6.74 12.62
N LYS A 115 7.99 5.49 12.51
CA LYS A 115 8.84 4.31 12.66
C LYS A 115 9.89 4.20 11.56
N ARG A 116 9.54 4.48 10.31
CA ARG A 116 10.52 4.48 9.21
C ARG A 116 11.61 5.53 9.45
N ALA A 117 11.25 6.70 9.98
CA ALA A 117 12.21 7.72 10.40
C ALA A 117 13.11 7.24 11.56
N GLU A 118 12.56 6.59 12.58
CA GLU A 118 13.33 5.96 13.67
C GLU A 118 14.29 4.88 13.16
N GLN A 119 13.95 4.22 12.06
CA GLN A 119 14.79 3.24 11.36
C GLN A 119 15.80 3.88 10.39
N GLY A 120 15.85 5.21 10.31
CA GLY A 120 16.80 5.94 9.48
C GLY A 120 16.37 6.14 8.02
N MET A 121 15.13 5.83 7.65
CA MET A 121 14.64 6.06 6.28
C MET A 121 14.46 7.55 6.01
N PRO A 122 14.94 8.06 4.86
CA PRO A 122 14.59 9.40 4.39
C PRO A 122 13.08 9.53 4.22
N ALA A 123 12.49 10.60 4.73
CA ALA A 123 11.04 10.84 4.62
C ALA A 123 10.56 10.86 3.16
N GLU A 124 11.37 11.44 2.26
CA GLU A 124 11.09 11.47 0.82
C GLU A 124 11.00 10.07 0.20
N ASP A 125 11.81 9.13 0.64
CA ASP A 125 11.80 7.74 0.16
C ASP A 125 10.60 6.96 0.70
N VAL A 126 10.18 7.26 1.93
CA VAL A 126 8.92 6.71 2.47
C VAL A 126 7.74 7.21 1.63
N VAL A 127 7.66 8.52 1.34
CA VAL A 127 6.61 9.09 0.49
C VAL A 127 6.67 8.51 -0.93
N LYS A 128 7.86 8.35 -1.50
CA LYS A 128 8.04 7.71 -2.82
C LYS A 128 7.53 6.28 -2.84
N ALA A 129 7.74 5.49 -1.78
CA ALA A 129 7.18 4.13 -1.68
C ALA A 129 5.64 4.13 -1.68
N PHE A 130 5.00 5.11 -1.02
CA PHE A 130 3.55 5.28 -1.12
C PHE A 130 3.12 5.59 -2.55
N HIS A 131 3.83 6.48 -3.26
CA HIS A 131 3.51 6.78 -4.67
C HIS A 131 3.64 5.56 -5.58
N ILE A 132 4.69 4.76 -5.42
CA ILE A 132 4.86 3.49 -6.16
C ILE A 132 3.67 2.57 -5.89
N ALA A 133 3.33 2.31 -4.63
CA ALA A 133 2.20 1.44 -4.29
C ALA A 133 0.86 1.91 -4.89
N HIS A 134 0.62 3.23 -4.96
CA HIS A 134 -0.58 3.78 -5.57
C HIS A 134 -0.58 3.70 -7.10
N ARG A 135 0.58 3.90 -7.74
CA ARG A 135 0.73 3.73 -9.18
C ARG A 135 0.40 2.29 -9.59
N GLU A 136 1.03 1.31 -8.93
CA GLU A 136 0.78 -0.11 -9.22
C GLU A 136 -0.69 -0.48 -8.98
N LEU A 137 -1.28 -0.01 -7.86
CA LEU A 137 -2.69 -0.23 -7.58
C LEU A 137 -3.61 0.35 -8.67
N TRP A 138 -3.31 1.56 -9.15
CA TRP A 138 -4.08 2.21 -10.21
C TRP A 138 -3.98 1.45 -11.53
N GLU A 139 -2.78 1.01 -11.93
CA GLU A 139 -2.57 0.25 -13.16
C GLU A 139 -3.34 -1.07 -13.16
N GLU A 140 -3.42 -1.74 -12.01
CA GLU A 140 -4.19 -2.96 -11.82
C GLU A 140 -5.70 -2.70 -11.88
N LEU A 141 -6.19 -1.60 -11.28
CA LEU A 141 -7.60 -1.20 -11.40
C LEU A 141 -7.98 -0.88 -12.84
N VAL A 142 -7.11 -0.17 -13.58
CA VAL A 142 -7.31 0.11 -15.01
C VAL A 142 -7.33 -1.19 -15.81
N THR A 143 -6.39 -2.09 -15.56
CA THR A 143 -6.31 -3.39 -16.24
C THR A 143 -7.59 -4.21 -16.01
N ALA A 144 -8.11 -4.23 -14.78
CA ALA A 144 -9.38 -4.88 -14.46
C ALA A 144 -10.57 -4.22 -15.17
N ALA A 145 -10.59 -2.89 -15.29
CA ALA A 145 -11.68 -2.13 -15.91
C ALA A 145 -11.67 -2.21 -17.45
N VAL A 146 -10.52 -2.36 -18.10
CA VAL A 146 -10.43 -2.46 -19.58
C VAL A 146 -11.17 -3.68 -20.12
N ALA A 147 -11.37 -4.72 -19.30
CA ALA A 147 -12.16 -5.89 -19.66
C ALA A 147 -13.69 -5.62 -19.74
N ASP A 148 -14.16 -4.48 -19.23
CA ASP A 148 -15.57 -4.07 -19.19
C ASP A 148 -15.73 -2.55 -19.47
N PRO A 149 -16.28 -2.14 -20.63
CA PRO A 149 -16.49 -0.73 -20.95
C PRO A 149 -17.31 0.04 -19.90
N ALA A 150 -18.28 -0.59 -19.25
CA ALA A 150 -19.05 0.05 -18.19
C ALA A 150 -18.19 0.31 -16.94
N ALA A 151 -17.24 -0.59 -16.64
CA ALA A 151 -16.27 -0.39 -15.58
C ALA A 151 -15.26 0.72 -15.89
N THR A 152 -14.87 0.84 -17.17
CA THR A 152 -13.94 1.88 -17.62
C THR A 152 -14.49 3.29 -17.37
N ASP A 153 -15.73 3.55 -17.76
CA ASP A 153 -16.35 4.87 -17.58
C ASP A 153 -16.52 5.22 -16.09
N VAL A 154 -16.91 4.24 -15.27
CA VAL A 154 -17.05 4.43 -13.81
C VAL A 154 -15.69 4.64 -13.15
N LEU A 155 -14.65 3.90 -13.56
CA LEU A 155 -13.29 4.09 -13.04
C LEU A 155 -12.70 5.44 -13.44
N LEU A 156 -12.99 5.93 -14.65
CA LEU A 156 -12.57 7.26 -15.06
C LEU A 156 -13.25 8.35 -14.20
N ALA A 157 -14.54 8.20 -13.92
CA ALA A 157 -15.26 9.08 -12.99
C ALA A 157 -14.72 8.95 -11.55
N ALA A 158 -14.20 7.79 -11.18
CA ALA A 158 -13.58 7.48 -9.89
C ALA A 158 -12.18 8.06 -9.70
N ALA A 159 -11.50 8.47 -10.78
CA ALA A 159 -10.07 8.82 -10.74
C ALA A 159 -9.75 9.91 -9.70
N THR A 160 -10.64 10.90 -9.55
CA THR A 160 -10.50 11.96 -8.54
C THR A 160 -10.58 11.42 -7.11
N ASP A 161 -11.50 10.48 -6.85
CA ASP A 161 -11.66 9.85 -5.53
C ASP A 161 -10.42 9.01 -5.18
N VAL A 162 -9.89 8.25 -6.14
CA VAL A 162 -8.65 7.46 -5.97
C VAL A 162 -7.45 8.37 -5.73
N TRP A 163 -7.34 9.51 -6.44
CA TRP A 163 -6.24 10.44 -6.25
C TRP A 163 -6.35 11.23 -4.93
N SER A 164 -7.56 11.48 -4.45
CA SER A 164 -7.81 12.05 -3.11
C SER A 164 -7.21 11.17 -2.01
N TRP A 165 -7.38 9.85 -2.12
CA TRP A 165 -6.73 8.89 -1.23
C TRP A 165 -5.21 9.07 -1.26
N THR A 166 -4.58 9.00 -2.44
CA THR A 166 -3.11 9.16 -2.57
C THR A 166 -2.62 10.42 -1.87
N TYR A 167 -3.27 11.57 -2.11
CA TYR A 167 -2.90 12.83 -1.49
C TYR A 167 -2.98 12.77 0.05
N GLN A 168 -4.11 12.33 0.59
CA GLN A 168 -4.32 12.27 2.04
C GLN A 168 -3.32 11.34 2.73
N LEU A 169 -3.04 10.19 2.11
CA LEU A 169 -2.09 9.22 2.61
C LEU A 169 -0.68 9.80 2.68
N THR A 170 -0.23 10.46 1.62
CA THR A 170 1.09 11.08 1.59
C THR A 170 1.21 12.25 2.56
N SER A 171 0.12 12.99 2.81
CA SER A 171 0.10 14.10 3.76
C SER A 171 0.18 13.66 5.22
N ALA A 172 -0.30 12.44 5.53
CA ALA A 172 -0.35 11.93 6.91
C ALA A 172 0.95 11.26 7.37
N VAL A 173 1.85 10.95 6.43
CA VAL A 173 3.12 10.24 6.72
C VAL A 173 4.24 11.22 7.12
N CYS A 174 4.06 12.52 6.85
CA CYS A 174 4.97 13.62 7.18
C CYS A 174 4.45 14.45 8.36
#